data_AF-A0A961XYF3-F1
#
_entry.id   AF-A0A961XYF3-F1
#
_cell.length_a   1.000
_cell.length_b   1.000
_cell.length_c   1.000
_cell.angle_alpha   90.00
_cell.angle_beta   90.00
_cell.angle_gamma   90.00
#
_symmetry.space_group_name_H-M   'P 1'
#
loop_
_entity.id
_entity.type
_entity.pdbx_description
1 polymer ?
#
loop_
_entity_poly.entity_id
_entity_poly.type
_entity_poly.pdbx_seq_one_letter_code
_entity_poly.pdbx_strand_id
1 'polypeptide(L)'
;MAQPRPARYVFREVEEDDFPMIATWLAEPHVAQWWGDPDTEIAQIRDHMDSISVEPLIVELRGEPIAYLQSYDPHLEDDHPYQDQPFG
;
A
#
# COMPACT_ATOMS: atom_id res chain seq x y z
N MET A 1 -36.95 -9.76 -5.63
CA MET A 1 -35.63 -9.86 -4.98
C MET A 1 -34.75 -8.76 -5.55
N ALA A 2 -34.31 -7.79 -4.75
CA ALA A 2 -33.35 -6.79 -5.21
C ALA A 2 -31.95 -7.43 -5.23
N GLN A 3 -31.22 -7.30 -6.34
CA GLN A 3 -29.82 -7.73 -6.42
C GLN A 3 -29.00 -6.89 -5.42
N PRO A 4 -28.11 -7.48 -4.58
CA PRO A 4 -27.24 -6.69 -3.73
C PRO A 4 -26.39 -5.76 -4.61
N ARG A 5 -26.28 -4.48 -4.23
CA ARG A 5 -25.36 -3.56 -4.92
C ARG A 5 -23.93 -4.11 -4.82
N PRO A 6 -23.13 -4.02 -5.90
CA PRO A 6 -21.73 -4.40 -5.84
C PRO A 6 -21.05 -3.60 -4.73
N ALA A 7 -20.20 -4.28 -3.95
CA ALA A 7 -19.42 -3.61 -2.92
C ALA A 7 -18.44 -2.64 -3.61
N ARG A 8 -18.39 -1.38 -3.13
CA ARG A 8 -17.52 -0.35 -3.71
C ARG A 8 -16.17 -0.40 -3.03
N TYR A 9 -15.12 -0.53 -3.84
CA TYR A 9 -13.75 -0.29 -3.42
C TYR A 9 -13.45 1.21 -3.49
N VAL A 10 -12.68 1.69 -2.52
CA VAL A 10 -12.11 3.04 -2.50
C VAL A 10 -10.61 2.89 -2.28
N PHE A 11 -9.83 3.66 -3.01
CA PHE A 11 -8.39 3.76 -2.86
C PHE A 11 -8.11 5.20 -2.44
N ARG A 12 -7.39 5.37 -1.33
CA ARG A 12 -6.96 6.68 -0.85
C ARG A 12 -5.50 6.63 -0.45
N GLU A 13 -4.84 7.77 -0.46
CA GLU A 13 -3.49 7.92 0.06
C GLU A 13 -3.44 7.50 1.54
N VAL A 14 -2.32 6.90 1.94
CA VAL A 14 -2.01 6.64 3.34
C VAL A 14 -1.84 7.97 4.07
N GLU A 15 -2.40 8.06 5.26
CA GLU A 15 -2.19 9.16 6.19
C GLU A 15 -1.43 8.64 7.43
N GLU A 16 -0.78 9.52 8.20
CA GLU A 16 -0.02 9.11 9.39
C GLU A 16 -0.89 8.38 10.43
N ASP A 17 -2.18 8.72 10.48
CA ASP A 17 -3.18 8.10 11.35
C ASP A 17 -3.44 6.62 11.01
N ASP A 18 -3.05 6.16 9.81
CA ASP A 18 -3.14 4.75 9.42
C ASP A 18 -1.99 3.90 9.96
N PHE A 19 -0.88 4.50 10.39
CA PHE A 19 0.32 3.73 10.79
C PHE A 19 0.06 2.70 11.90
N PRO A 20 -0.70 2.99 12.98
CA PRO A 20 -1.01 1.98 13.98
C PRO A 20 -1.79 0.78 13.42
N MET A 21 -2.68 1.02 12.45
CA MET A 21 -3.45 -0.02 11.78
C MET A 21 -2.56 -0.85 10.86
N ILE A 22 -1.73 -0.20 10.04
CA ILE A 22 -0.78 -0.89 9.15
C ILE A 22 0.22 -1.71 9.97
N ALA A 23 0.75 -1.18 11.07
CA ALA A 23 1.65 -1.91 11.97
C ALA A 23 0.99 -3.17 12.55
N THR A 24 -0.31 -3.10 12.86
CA THR A 24 -1.08 -4.27 13.31
C THR A 24 -1.16 -5.33 12.22
N TRP A 25 -1.40 -4.94 10.96
CA TRP A 25 -1.42 -5.87 9.83
C TRP A 25 -0.05 -6.47 9.53
N LEU A 26 1.02 -5.67 9.60
CA LEU A 26 2.38 -6.15 9.39
C LEU A 26 2.81 -7.17 10.43
N ALA A 27 2.31 -7.05 11.67
CA ALA A 27 2.58 -7.99 12.75
C ALA A 27 1.79 -9.32 12.63
N GLU A 28 0.80 -9.42 11.73
CA GLU A 28 0.07 -10.67 11.53
C GLU A 28 1.00 -11.75 10.97
N PRO A 29 0.99 -12.99 11.50
CA PRO A 29 1.98 -14.01 11.13
C PRO A 29 2.05 -14.33 9.63
N HIS A 30 0.92 -14.21 8.93
CA HIS A 30 0.83 -14.46 7.49
C HIS A 30 1.38 -13.30 6.63
N VAL A 31 1.49 -12.10 7.20
CA VAL A 31 2.10 -10.92 6.57
C VAL A 31 3.58 -10.84 6.94
N ALA A 32 3.90 -10.96 8.23
CA ALA A 32 5.27 -10.96 8.77
C ALA A 32 6.18 -12.07 8.21
N GLN A 33 5.61 -13.10 7.57
CA GLN A 33 6.41 -14.09 6.83
C GLN A 33 7.12 -13.45 5.62
N TRP A 34 6.51 -12.44 5.02
CA TRP A 34 6.96 -11.80 3.77
C TRP A 34 7.49 -10.40 4.00
N TRP A 35 6.92 -9.70 4.98
CA TRP A 35 7.31 -8.36 5.39
C TRP A 35 8.23 -8.42 6.60
N GLY A 36 9.11 -7.43 6.74
CA GLY A 36 10.08 -7.37 7.82
C GLY A 36 9.48 -6.95 9.17
N ASP A 37 10.31 -6.27 9.95
CA ASP A 37 9.91 -5.65 11.21
C ASP A 37 8.91 -4.50 10.96
N PRO A 38 7.75 -4.45 11.64
CA PRO A 38 6.73 -3.43 11.40
C PRO A 38 7.22 -1.99 11.54
N ASP A 39 8.09 -1.69 12.51
CA ASP A 39 8.60 -0.32 12.72
C ASP A 39 9.49 0.10 11.55
N THR A 40 10.30 -0.83 11.04
CA THR A 40 11.17 -0.62 9.86
C THR A 40 10.33 -0.35 8.61
N GLU A 41 9.28 -1.14 8.38
CA GLU A 41 8.40 -0.96 7.21
C GLU A 41 7.61 0.35 7.31
N ILE A 42 7.07 0.70 8.48
CA ILE A 42 6.36 1.98 8.68
C ILE A 42 7.28 3.17 8.40
N ALA A 43 8.55 3.11 8.78
CA ALA A 43 9.52 4.15 8.45
C ALA A 43 9.69 4.29 6.93
N GLN A 44 9.78 3.19 6.19
CA GLN A 44 9.86 3.23 4.71
C GLN A 44 8.57 3.77 4.08
N ILE A 45 7.40 3.37 4.59
CA ILE A 45 6.11 3.88 4.10
C ILE A 45 6.04 5.40 4.28
N ARG A 46 6.50 5.91 5.43
CA ARG A 46 6.60 7.35 5.70
C ARG A 46 7.52 8.05 4.70
N ASP A 47 8.70 7.47 4.42
CA ASP A 47 9.62 8.05 3.44
C ASP A 47 9.00 8.07 2.02
N HIS A 48 8.21 7.06 1.67
CA HIS A 48 7.47 7.01 0.41
C HIS A 48 6.35 8.04 0.30
N MET A 49 5.72 8.45 1.41
CA MET A 49 4.69 9.50 1.38
C MET A 49 5.24 10.85 0.88
N ASP A 50 6.54 11.10 1.09
CA ASP A 50 7.24 12.30 0.61
C ASP A 50 7.89 12.10 -0.78
N SER A 51 7.81 10.90 -1.35
CA SER A 51 8.39 10.56 -2.65
C SER A 51 7.38 10.68 -3.79
N ILE A 52 7.87 11.00 -4.99
CA ILE A 52 7.06 11.01 -6.23
C ILE A 52 7.08 9.61 -6.90
N SER A 53 8.01 8.74 -6.51
CA SER A 53 8.20 7.43 -7.17
C SER A 53 7.24 6.35 -6.67
N VAL A 54 6.72 6.48 -5.44
CA VAL A 54 5.88 5.49 -4.78
C VAL A 54 4.64 6.17 -4.20
N GLU A 55 3.47 5.69 -4.57
CA GLU A 55 2.18 6.08 -4.02
C GLU A 55 1.70 5.00 -3.03
N PRO A 56 1.84 5.25 -1.71
CA PRO A 56 1.26 4.39 -0.68
C PRO A 56 -0.25 4.62 -0.54
N LEU A 57 -1.04 3.55 -0.63
CA LEU A 57 -2.50 3.60 -0.65
C LEU A 57 -3.13 2.67 0.40
N ILE A 58 -4.25 3.09 0.97
CA ILE A 58 -5.21 2.26 1.69
C ILE A 58 -6.34 1.85 0.75
N VAL A 59 -6.67 0.56 0.75
CA VAL A 59 -7.83 0.01 0.06
C VAL A 59 -8.95 -0.21 1.06
N GLU A 60 -10.10 0.41 0.81
CA GLU A 60 -11.30 0.27 1.62
C GLU A 60 -12.38 -0.52 0.87
N LEU A 61 -13.10 -1.37 1.61
CA LEU A 61 -14.27 -2.07 1.14
C LEU A 61 -15.47 -1.70 2.01
N ARG A 62 -16.44 -1.00 1.41
CA ARG A 62 -17.62 -0.49 2.15
C ARG A 62 -17.25 0.47 3.30
N GLY A 63 -16.17 1.22 3.15
CA GLY A 63 -15.68 2.19 4.14
C GLY A 63 -14.81 1.58 5.24
N GLU A 64 -14.55 0.27 5.19
CA GLU A 64 -13.63 -0.40 6.10
C GLU A 64 -12.27 -0.59 5.40
N PRO A 65 -11.15 -0.15 5.99
CA PRO A 65 -9.82 -0.46 5.49
C PRO A 65 -9.56 -1.97 5.52
N ILE A 66 -9.10 -2.52 4.40
CA ILE A 66 -8.87 -3.97 4.25
C ILE A 66 -7.49 -4.32 3.70
N ALA A 67 -6.76 -3.37 3.13
CA ALA A 67 -5.41 -3.62 2.60
C ALA A 67 -4.58 -2.34 2.52
N TYR A 68 -3.26 -2.55 2.54
CA TYR A 68 -2.25 -1.59 2.16
C TYR A 68 -1.70 -1.96 0.77
N LEU A 69 -1.45 -0.96 -0.07
CA LEU A 69 -0.94 -1.12 -1.45
C LEU A 69 0.13 -0.08 -1.74
N GLN A 70 1.19 -0.46 -2.44
CA GLN A 70 2.17 0.45 -3.03
C GLN A 70 2.03 0.42 -4.54
N SER A 71 1.82 1.57 -5.16
CA SER A 71 1.96 1.76 -6.61
C SER A 71 3.25 2.51 -6.86
N TYR A 72 4.16 1.99 -7.67
CA TYR A 72 5.41 2.69 -7.98
C TYR A 72 5.68 2.64 -9.48
N ASP A 73 6.32 3.69 -9.99
CA ASP A 73 6.78 3.74 -11.38
C ASP A 73 8.27 3.31 -11.44
N PRO A 74 8.57 2.11 -11.97
CA PRO A 74 9.93 1.60 -12.03
C PRO A 74 10.85 2.42 -12.96
N HIS A 75 10.30 3.33 -13.78
CA HIS A 75 11.08 4.20 -14.66
C HIS A 75 11.53 5.50 -13.98
N LEU A 76 11.03 5.80 -12.78
CA LEU A 76 11.44 6.98 -12.00
C LEU A 76 12.67 6.72 -11.12
N GLU A 77 13.07 5.46 -10.97
CA GLU A 77 14.31 5.07 -10.28
C GLU A 77 15.45 4.80 -11.28
N ASP A 78 16.59 5.44 -11.04
CA ASP A 78 17.82 5.20 -11.82
C ASP A 78 18.34 3.76 -11.57
N ASP A 79 18.67 3.05 -12.65
CA ASP A 79 19.24 1.68 -12.65
C ASP A 79 18.28 0.58 -12.12
N HIS A 80 16.97 0.80 -12.19
CA HIS A 80 15.98 -0.19 -11.73
C HIS A 80 15.97 -1.46 -12.62
N PRO A 81 15.87 -2.68 -12.04
CA PRO A 81 15.91 -3.94 -12.80
C PRO A 81 14.83 -4.12 -13.87
N TYR A 82 13.78 -3.29 -13.85
CA TYR A 82 12.65 -3.34 -14.78
C TYR A 82 12.56 -2.11 -15.70
N GLN A 83 13.63 -1.33 -15.84
CA GLN A 83 13.64 -0.17 -16.76
C GLN A 83 13.36 -0.54 -18.23
N ASP A 84 13.56 -1.80 -18.61
CA ASP A 84 13.33 -2.34 -19.95
C ASP A 84 11.87 -2.75 -20.22
N GLN A 85 10.99 -2.72 -19.21
CA GLN A 85 9.58 -3.02 -19.38
C GLN A 85 8.84 -1.90 -20.14
N PRO A 86 7.81 -2.22 -20.92
CA PRO A 86 7.01 -1.19 -21.60
C PRO A 86 6.25 -0.34 -20.57
N PHE A 87 6.12 0.96 -20.87
CA PHE A 87 5.24 1.86 -20.11
C PHE A 87 3.80 1.33 -20.10
N GLY A 88 3.16 1.39 -18.93
CA GLY A 88 1.74 1.07 -18.73
C GLY A 88 0.79 2.11 -19.28
#